data_AF-A0A3S4CY39-F1
#
_entry.id   AF-A0A3S4CY39-F1
#
_cell.length_a   1.000
_cell.length_b   1.000
_cell.length_c   1.000
_cell.angle_alpha   90.00
_cell.angle_beta   90.00
_cell.angle_gamma   90.00
#
_symmetry.space_group_name_H-M   'P 1'
#
loop_
_entity.id
_entity.type
_entity.pdbx_description
1 polymer ?
#
loop_
_entity_poly.entity_id
_entity_poly.type
_entity_poly.pdbx_seq_one_letter_code
_entity_poly.pdbx_strand_id
1 'polypeptide(L)'
;MLRHPLLRAWDAFDHLLTRGKPEEREVLRGLHRVSLPPDDALSRLARDDRVAIFADFLGFLRRNLNGQTSLPTQPIWASQSEVLSGFARFAVPDMLVREDRLAEDLRHLARATGLSDADPDAVTPAPIPDALRDPRLAEAAQAAYLRDYIAFGFGLMP
;
A
#
# COMPACT_ATOMS: atom_id res chain seq x y z
N MET A 1 -0.07 11.75 -2.42
CA MET A 1 -0.95 11.37 -1.28
C MET A 1 -0.21 10.34 -0.44
N LEU A 2 -0.20 10.53 0.87
CA LEU A 2 0.30 9.60 1.88
C LEU A 2 -0.86 8.73 2.36
N ARG A 3 -0.66 7.43 2.42
CA ARG A 3 -1.64 6.44 2.84
C ARG A 3 -1.07 5.58 3.96
N HIS A 4 -1.92 5.13 4.88
CA HIS A 4 -1.51 4.21 5.92
C HIS A 4 -0.84 2.94 5.32
N PRO A 5 0.34 2.51 5.77
CA PRO A 5 1.10 1.46 5.10
C PRO A 5 0.37 0.12 4.98
N LEU A 6 -0.45 -0.26 5.97
CA LEU A 6 -1.30 -1.46 5.90
C LEU A 6 -2.30 -1.39 4.73
N LEU A 7 -2.95 -0.24 4.53
CA LEU A 7 -3.92 -0.05 3.45
C LEU A 7 -3.22 -0.01 2.08
N ARG A 8 -2.04 0.62 2.01
CA ARG A 8 -1.21 0.62 0.80
C ARG A 8 -0.79 -0.80 0.41
N ALA A 9 -0.36 -1.61 1.36
CA ALA A 9 0.01 -3.00 1.12
C ALA A 9 -1.19 -3.83 0.64
N TRP A 10 -2.38 -3.60 1.22
CA TRP A 10 -3.60 -4.27 0.81
C TRP A 10 -4.00 -3.95 -0.64
N ASP A 11 -3.90 -2.69 -1.04
CA ASP A 11 -4.18 -2.28 -2.42
C ASP A 11 -3.16 -2.87 -3.41
N ALA A 12 -1.87 -2.91 -3.03
CA ALA A 12 -0.85 -3.57 -3.83
C ALA A 12 -1.11 -5.08 -3.97
N PHE A 13 -1.59 -5.72 -2.92
CA PHE A 13 -2.01 -7.12 -2.95
C PHE A 13 -3.24 -7.33 -3.85
N ASP A 14 -4.27 -6.48 -3.74
CA ASP A 14 -5.43 -6.55 -4.63
C ASP A 14 -5.04 -6.37 -6.10
N HIS A 15 -4.14 -5.43 -6.38
CA HIS A 15 -3.58 -5.25 -7.72
C HIS A 15 -2.83 -6.48 -8.22
N LEU A 16 -1.99 -7.11 -7.38
CA LEU A 16 -1.30 -8.34 -7.73
C LEU A 16 -2.27 -9.46 -8.12
N LEU A 17 -3.37 -9.62 -7.37
CA LEU A 17 -4.38 -10.64 -7.63
C LEU A 17 -5.17 -10.36 -8.93
N THR A 18 -5.52 -9.11 -9.19
CA THR A 18 -6.47 -8.75 -10.25
C THR A 18 -5.83 -8.29 -11.56
N ARG A 19 -4.64 -7.67 -11.48
CA ARG A 19 -3.95 -7.01 -12.61
C ARG A 19 -2.48 -7.38 -12.74
N GLY A 20 -1.92 -8.07 -11.74
CA GLY A 20 -0.54 -8.56 -11.79
C GLY A 20 -0.31 -9.51 -12.97
N LYS A 21 0.94 -9.62 -13.40
CA LYS A 21 1.30 -10.56 -14.47
C LYS A 21 1.35 -12.00 -13.92
N PRO A 22 0.94 -13.03 -14.68
CA PRO A 22 1.06 -14.42 -14.24
C PRO A 22 2.47 -14.81 -13.79
N GLU A 23 3.50 -14.31 -14.47
CA GLU A 23 4.90 -14.58 -14.13
C GLU A 23 5.30 -13.97 -12.77
N GLU A 24 4.75 -12.80 -12.44
CA GLU A 24 4.98 -12.16 -11.14
C GLU A 24 4.34 -12.97 -10.01
N ARG A 25 3.11 -13.46 -10.21
CA ARG A 25 2.44 -14.36 -9.26
C ARG A 25 3.19 -15.68 -9.12
N GLU A 26 3.71 -16.24 -10.20
CA GLU A 26 4.50 -17.47 -10.17
C GLU A 26 5.79 -17.29 -9.38
N VAL A 27 6.51 -16.17 -9.57
CA VAL A 27 7.72 -15.87 -8.79
C VAL A 27 7.39 -15.70 -7.30
N LEU A 28 6.30 -15.00 -6.97
CA LEU A 28 5.88 -14.85 -5.57
C LEU A 28 5.48 -16.18 -4.93
N ARG A 29 4.80 -17.04 -5.68
CA ARG A 29 4.38 -18.39 -5.27
C ARG A 29 5.59 -19.31 -5.05
N GLY A 30 6.44 -19.46 -6.06
CA GLY A 30 7.54 -20.44 -6.07
C GLY A 30 8.75 -20.00 -5.26
N LEU A 31 9.18 -18.73 -5.38
CA LEU A 31 10.44 -18.26 -4.79
C LEU A 31 10.26 -17.50 -3.49
N HIS A 32 9.17 -16.74 -3.35
CA HIS A 32 8.95 -15.87 -2.19
C HIS A 32 7.95 -16.41 -1.18
N ARG A 33 7.46 -17.65 -1.37
CA ARG A 33 6.59 -18.37 -0.44
C ARG A 33 5.31 -17.60 -0.09
N VAL A 34 4.75 -16.88 -1.05
CA VAL A 34 3.41 -16.31 -0.92
C VAL A 34 2.43 -17.38 -1.39
N SER A 35 1.52 -17.83 -0.52
CA SER A 35 0.64 -18.98 -0.80
C SER A 35 -0.48 -18.70 -1.81
N LEU A 36 -0.16 -18.03 -2.93
CA LEU A 36 -1.07 -17.70 -4.01
C LEU A 36 -1.61 -18.98 -4.67
N PRO A 37 -2.93 -19.16 -4.81
CA PRO A 37 -3.47 -20.28 -5.56
C PRO A 37 -3.15 -20.12 -7.06
N PRO A 38 -3.40 -21.17 -7.87
CA PRO A 38 -3.37 -21.06 -9.34
C PRO A 38 -4.26 -19.93 -9.86
N ASP A 39 -3.89 -19.36 -11.00
CA ASP A 39 -4.52 -18.13 -11.52
C ASP A 39 -6.03 -18.28 -11.80
N ASP A 40 -6.46 -19.46 -12.23
CA ASP A 40 -7.87 -19.79 -12.49
C ASP A 40 -8.73 -19.88 -11.22
N ALA A 41 -8.09 -19.99 -10.05
CA ALA A 41 -8.73 -20.04 -8.74
C ALA A 41 -8.75 -18.68 -8.00
N LEU A 42 -8.03 -17.67 -8.47
CA LEU A 42 -7.92 -16.36 -7.79
C LEU A 42 -9.28 -15.67 -7.60
N SER A 43 -10.18 -15.77 -8.58
CA SER A 43 -11.52 -15.17 -8.53
C SER A 43 -12.45 -15.81 -7.49
N ARG A 44 -12.10 -17.00 -7.00
CA ARG A 44 -12.87 -17.81 -6.06
C ARG A 44 -12.25 -17.88 -4.67
N LEU A 45 -11.23 -17.06 -4.39
CA LEU A 45 -10.57 -16.98 -3.10
C LEU A 45 -11.58 -16.66 -1.99
N ALA A 46 -11.67 -17.55 -1.00
CA ALA A 46 -12.43 -17.29 0.21
C ALA A 46 -11.77 -16.13 0.99
N ARG A 47 -12.58 -15.45 1.81
CA ARG A 47 -12.12 -14.29 2.59
C ARG A 47 -10.94 -14.65 3.49
N ASP A 48 -11.02 -15.76 4.22
CA ASP A 48 -10.00 -16.16 5.18
C ASP A 48 -8.69 -16.55 4.48
N ASP A 49 -8.79 -17.25 3.35
CA ASP A 49 -7.62 -17.58 2.51
C ASP A 49 -6.95 -16.30 2.00
N ARG A 50 -7.75 -15.33 1.53
CA ARG A 50 -7.22 -14.03 1.07
C ARG A 50 -6.45 -13.31 2.18
N VAL A 51 -6.91 -13.39 3.43
CA VAL A 51 -6.23 -12.78 4.57
C VAL A 51 -4.94 -13.52 4.92
N ALA A 52 -4.95 -14.85 4.93
CA ALA A 52 -3.75 -15.66 5.18
C ALA A 52 -2.66 -15.38 4.13
N ILE A 53 -3.03 -15.36 2.85
CA ILE A 53 -2.11 -15.05 1.74
C ILE A 53 -1.60 -13.62 1.84
N PHE A 54 -2.44 -12.68 2.28
CA PHE A 54 -2.00 -11.30 2.52
C PHE A 54 -0.93 -11.22 3.63
N ALA A 55 -1.05 -12.03 4.69
CA ALA A 55 -0.01 -12.12 5.73
C ALA A 55 1.33 -12.63 5.15
N ASP A 56 1.30 -13.66 4.30
CA ASP A 56 2.50 -14.14 3.59
C ASP A 56 3.10 -13.04 2.69
N PHE A 57 2.23 -12.28 2.01
CA PHE A 57 2.61 -11.15 1.17
C PHE A 57 3.29 -10.04 1.98
N LEU A 58 2.79 -9.69 3.17
CA LEU A 58 3.47 -8.75 4.09
C LEU A 58 4.85 -9.28 4.50
N GLY A 59 4.97 -10.58 4.76
CA GLY A 59 6.24 -11.24 5.02
C GLY A 59 7.22 -11.10 3.84
N PHE A 60 6.75 -11.28 2.60
CA PHE A 60 7.51 -11.00 1.39
C PHE A 60 7.92 -9.52 1.31
N LEU A 61 6.98 -8.59 1.49
CA LEU A 61 7.25 -7.15 1.42
C LEU A 61 8.33 -6.73 2.40
N ARG A 62 8.32 -7.24 3.63
CA ARG A 62 9.40 -7.00 4.59
C ARG A 62 10.76 -7.40 4.04
N ARG A 63 10.89 -8.55 3.39
CA ARG A 63 12.16 -8.98 2.78
C ARG A 63 12.52 -8.10 1.58
N ASN A 64 11.55 -7.82 0.71
CA ASN A 64 11.75 -7.04 -0.51
C ASN A 64 12.19 -5.60 -0.21
N LEU A 65 11.49 -4.91 0.69
CA LEU A 65 11.78 -3.52 1.06
C LEU A 65 13.08 -3.37 1.85
N ASN A 66 13.55 -4.44 2.50
CA ASN A 66 14.87 -4.49 3.14
C ASN A 66 16.00 -4.97 2.19
N GLY A 67 15.73 -5.13 0.89
CA GLY A 67 16.73 -5.55 -0.09
C GLY A 67 17.18 -7.01 0.03
N GLN A 68 16.37 -7.86 0.67
CA GLN A 68 16.66 -9.28 0.92
C GLN A 68 16.07 -10.22 -0.14
N THR A 69 15.62 -9.67 -1.29
CA THR A 69 15.09 -10.43 -2.42
C THR A 69 15.76 -9.98 -3.71
N SER A 70 15.90 -10.89 -4.67
CA SER A 70 16.34 -10.55 -6.03
C SER A 70 15.27 -9.86 -6.88
N LEU A 71 13.98 -9.95 -6.49
CA LEU A 71 12.89 -9.27 -7.19
C LEU A 71 13.00 -7.75 -6.98
N PRO A 72 13.00 -6.94 -8.06
CA PRO A 72 12.98 -5.49 -7.93
C PRO A 72 11.73 -5.00 -7.18
N THR A 73 11.90 -3.97 -6.34
CA THR A 73 10.78 -3.35 -5.65
C THR A 73 9.86 -2.65 -6.65
N GLN A 74 8.59 -3.06 -6.72
CA GLN A 74 7.61 -2.44 -7.59
C GLN A 74 7.11 -1.11 -7.00
N PRO A 75 6.82 -0.09 -7.82
CA PRO A 75 6.30 1.20 -7.34
C PRO A 75 5.01 1.10 -6.52
N ILE A 76 4.18 0.10 -6.77
CA ILE A 76 2.89 -0.07 -6.11
C ILE A 76 3.02 -0.44 -4.62
N TRP A 77 4.08 -1.15 -4.24
CA TRP A 77 4.36 -1.52 -2.84
C TRP A 77 5.64 -0.91 -2.28
N ALA A 78 6.40 -0.14 -3.06
CA ALA A 78 7.52 0.63 -2.54
C ALA A 78 7.08 1.51 -1.36
N SER A 79 7.97 1.69 -0.37
CA SER A 79 7.78 2.63 0.72
C SER A 79 7.56 4.03 0.17
N GLN A 80 6.58 4.75 0.72
CA GLN A 80 6.24 6.10 0.27
C GLN A 80 7.40 7.07 0.53
N SER A 81 8.18 6.85 1.59
CA SER A 81 9.41 7.59 1.84
C SER A 81 10.43 7.43 0.72
N GLU A 82 10.57 6.23 0.15
CA GLU A 82 11.51 5.96 -0.94
C GLU A 82 11.03 6.57 -2.26
N VAL A 83 9.73 6.46 -2.53
CA VAL A 83 9.13 7.12 -3.70
C VAL A 83 9.37 8.63 -3.64
N LEU A 84 9.15 9.24 -2.47
CA LEU A 84 9.41 10.67 -2.27
C LEU A 84 10.89 11.02 -2.34
N SER A 85 11.77 10.21 -1.74
CA SER A 85 13.22 10.42 -1.82
C SER A 85 13.74 10.35 -3.26
N GLY A 86 13.21 9.41 -4.06
CA GLY A 86 13.54 9.30 -5.48
C GLY A 86 13.06 10.53 -6.27
N PHE A 87 11.82 10.96 -6.06
CA PHE A 87 11.26 12.13 -6.73
C PHE A 87 11.99 13.43 -6.36
N ALA A 88 12.36 13.60 -5.09
CA ALA A 88 13.08 14.76 -4.55
C ALA A 88 14.46 15.01 -5.21
N ARG A 89 15.03 14.03 -5.91
CA ARG A 89 16.25 14.21 -6.72
C ARG A 89 16.01 15.05 -7.97
N PHE A 90 14.76 15.10 -8.44
CA PHE A 90 14.32 15.90 -9.57
C PHE A 90 13.57 17.15 -9.11
N ALA A 91 12.56 16.97 -8.25
CA ALA A 91 11.74 18.05 -7.70
C ALA A 91 11.16 17.64 -6.34
N VAL A 92 10.97 18.60 -5.44
CA VAL A 92 10.27 18.36 -4.17
C VAL A 92 8.79 18.71 -4.36
N PRO A 93 7.83 17.88 -3.89
CA PRO A 93 6.43 18.25 -3.93
C PRO A 93 6.16 19.48 -3.06
N ASP A 94 5.38 20.43 -3.57
CA ASP A 94 4.94 21.61 -2.79
C ASP A 94 4.05 21.20 -1.60
N MET A 95 3.25 20.15 -1.77
CA MET A 95 2.33 19.66 -0.74
C MET A 95 2.23 18.13 -0.72
N LEU A 96 2.28 17.55 0.48
CA LEU A 96 1.93 16.16 0.74
C LEU A 96 0.55 16.13 1.43
N VAL A 97 -0.42 15.50 0.76
CA VAL A 97 -1.77 15.28 1.30
C VAL A 97 -1.89 13.89 1.93
N ARG A 98 -2.68 13.70 2.98
CA ARG A 98 -2.95 12.39 3.59
C ARG A 98 -4.33 11.87 3.23
N GLU A 99 -4.46 10.56 3.05
CA GLU A 99 -5.72 9.92 2.66
C GLU A 99 -6.80 10.00 3.75
N ASP A 100 -6.42 9.92 5.02
CA ASP A 100 -7.32 9.94 6.20
C ASP A 100 -8.00 11.31 6.44
N ARG A 101 -7.39 12.39 5.95
CA ARG A 101 -7.93 13.76 5.99
C ARG A 101 -7.95 14.42 4.61
N LEU A 102 -8.11 13.62 3.56
CA LEU A 102 -7.90 14.06 2.18
C LEU A 102 -8.75 15.26 1.79
N ALA A 103 -10.02 15.30 2.19
CA ALA A 103 -10.91 16.42 1.91
C ALA A 103 -10.42 17.75 2.52
N GLU A 104 -9.83 17.72 3.72
CA GLU A 104 -9.22 18.90 4.34
C GLU A 104 -7.99 19.39 3.57
N ASP A 105 -7.08 18.48 3.26
CA ASP A 105 -5.85 18.78 2.54
C ASP A 105 -6.14 19.29 1.12
N LEU A 106 -7.12 18.70 0.42
CA LEU A 106 -7.57 19.15 -0.90
C LEU A 106 -8.28 20.50 -0.86
N ARG A 107 -9.07 20.80 0.18
CA ARG A 107 -9.65 22.14 0.40
C ARG A 107 -8.57 23.19 0.55
N HIS A 108 -7.49 22.89 1.28
CA HIS A 108 -6.35 23.79 1.41
C HIS A 108 -5.66 24.01 0.06
N LEU A 109 -5.38 22.93 -0.68
CA LEU A 109 -4.76 23.00 -1.99
C LEU A 109 -5.57 23.84 -2.98
N ALA A 110 -6.89 23.64 -3.05
CA ALA A 110 -7.78 24.39 -3.94
C ALA A 110 -7.74 25.90 -3.66
N ARG A 111 -7.76 26.29 -2.38
CA ARG A 111 -7.60 27.70 -1.99
C ARG A 111 -6.23 28.27 -2.37
N ALA A 112 -5.16 27.50 -2.18
CA ALA A 112 -3.80 27.94 -2.49
C ALA A 112 -3.58 28.16 -3.99
N THR A 113 -4.29 27.42 -4.85
CA THR A 113 -4.18 27.51 -6.32
C THR A 113 -5.25 28.39 -6.97
N GLY A 114 -6.19 28.95 -6.18
CA GLY A 114 -7.30 29.76 -6.70
C GLY A 114 -8.39 28.95 -7.43
N LEU A 115 -8.46 27.63 -7.21
CA LEU A 115 -9.55 26.79 -7.70
C LEU A 115 -10.79 26.99 -6.81
N SER A 116 -11.78 27.74 -7.32
CA SER A 116 -13.04 28.04 -6.61
C SER A 116 -14.06 26.90 -6.65
N ASP A 117 -14.03 26.09 -7.71
CA ASP A 117 -15.09 25.12 -8.03
C ASP A 117 -14.69 23.68 -7.64
N ALA A 118 -13.67 23.53 -6.80
CA ALA A 118 -13.30 22.21 -6.29
C ALA A 118 -14.37 21.71 -5.29
N ASP A 119 -14.74 20.44 -5.42
CA ASP A 119 -15.52 19.70 -4.42
C ASP A 119 -14.67 18.58 -3.80
N PRO A 120 -13.86 18.90 -2.77
CA PRO A 120 -13.05 17.90 -2.07
C PRO A 120 -13.86 16.82 -1.34
N ASP A 121 -15.13 17.12 -0.98
CA ASP A 121 -15.98 16.20 -0.25
C ASP A 121 -16.54 15.10 -1.16
N ALA A 122 -16.51 15.29 -2.49
CA ALA A 122 -16.76 14.22 -3.46
C ALA A 122 -15.72 13.10 -3.41
N VAL A 123 -14.51 13.35 -2.87
CA VAL A 123 -13.46 12.33 -2.74
C VAL A 123 -13.56 11.66 -1.37
N THR A 124 -14.28 10.54 -1.33
CA THR A 124 -14.39 9.71 -0.12
C THR A 124 -13.38 8.56 -0.16
N PRO A 125 -12.57 8.36 0.89
CA PRO A 125 -11.71 7.19 1.00
C PRO A 125 -12.53 5.89 0.94
N ALA A 126 -11.96 4.86 0.33
CA ALA A 126 -12.58 3.54 0.33
C ALA A 126 -12.71 3.02 1.78
N PRO A 127 -13.80 2.30 2.12
CA PRO A 127 -13.97 1.73 3.44
C PRO A 127 -12.84 0.72 3.73
N ILE A 128 -12.30 0.78 4.95
CA ILE A 128 -11.26 -0.15 5.40
C ILE A 128 -11.90 -1.54 5.59
N PRO A 129 -11.40 -2.60 4.93
CA PRO A 129 -11.90 -3.95 5.13
C PRO A 129 -11.76 -4.40 6.59
N ASP A 130 -12.79 -5.04 7.15
CA ASP A 130 -12.77 -5.50 8.55
C ASP A 130 -11.59 -6.42 8.88
N ALA A 131 -11.14 -7.21 7.92
CA ALA A 131 -9.96 -8.07 8.07
C ALA A 131 -8.68 -7.29 8.41
N LEU A 132 -8.55 -6.04 7.95
CA LEU A 132 -7.40 -5.18 8.26
C LEU A 132 -7.45 -4.61 9.68
N ARG A 133 -8.50 -4.92 10.46
CA ARG A 133 -8.57 -4.61 11.89
C ARG A 133 -7.83 -5.63 12.77
N ASP A 134 -7.26 -6.70 12.19
CA ASP A 134 -6.40 -7.64 12.91
C ASP A 134 -5.05 -7.00 13.27
N PRO A 135 -4.71 -6.84 14.57
CA PRO A 135 -3.45 -6.25 15.00
C PRO A 135 -2.21 -6.96 14.44
N ARG A 136 -2.30 -8.27 14.18
CA ARG A 136 -1.17 -9.04 13.65
C ARG A 136 -0.80 -8.62 12.23
N LEU A 137 -1.81 -8.25 11.41
CA LEU A 137 -1.56 -7.71 10.07
C LEU A 137 -0.98 -6.30 10.16
N ALA A 138 -1.46 -5.48 11.09
CA ALA A 138 -0.92 -4.15 11.34
C ALA A 138 0.55 -4.20 11.79
N GLU A 139 0.90 -5.10 12.71
CA GLU A 139 2.27 -5.35 13.15
C GLU A 139 3.16 -5.87 12.00
N ALA A 140 2.66 -6.79 11.19
CA ALA A 140 3.38 -7.28 10.02
C ALA A 140 3.62 -6.17 8.98
N ALA A 141 2.64 -5.29 8.76
CA ALA A 141 2.79 -4.12 7.90
C ALA A 141 3.78 -3.11 8.50
N GLN A 142 3.78 -2.89 9.81
CA GLN A 142 4.78 -2.06 10.50
C GLN A 142 6.19 -2.63 10.35
N ALA A 143 6.35 -3.94 10.50
CA ALA A 143 7.62 -4.61 10.29
C ALA A 143 8.12 -4.49 8.83
N ALA A 144 7.21 -4.45 7.85
CA ALA A 144 7.55 -4.26 6.44
C ALA A 144 7.87 -2.79 6.09
N TYR A 145 7.10 -1.85 6.63
CA TYR A 145 7.12 -0.43 6.28
C TYR A 145 7.62 0.48 7.40
N LEU A 146 8.46 0.00 8.32
CA LEU A 146 8.90 0.74 9.51
C LEU A 146 9.34 2.18 9.21
N ARG A 147 10.04 2.37 8.09
CA ARG A 147 10.48 3.70 7.62
C ARG A 147 9.32 4.66 7.38
N ASP A 148 8.23 4.21 6.76
CA ASP A 148 7.05 5.05 6.51
C ASP A 148 6.32 5.38 7.82
N TYR A 149 6.21 4.42 8.75
CA TYR A 149 5.59 4.68 10.07
C TYR A 149 6.36 5.76 10.84
N ILE A 150 7.70 5.70 10.83
CA ILE A 150 8.55 6.70 11.50
C ILE A 150 8.51 8.03 10.74
N ALA A 151 8.75 8.02 9.43
CA ALA A 151 8.88 9.25 8.63
C ALA A 151 7.59 10.07 8.58
N PHE A 152 6.44 9.40 8.59
CA PHE A 152 5.13 10.06 8.51
C PHE A 152 4.32 9.96 9.80
N GLY A 153 4.86 9.40 10.88
CA GLY A 153 4.17 9.33 12.17
C GLY A 153 2.84 8.58 12.13
N PHE A 154 2.74 7.48 11.37
CA PHE A 154 1.53 6.65 11.36
C PHE A 154 1.38 5.89 12.68
N GLY A 155 0.15 5.81 13.20
CA GLY A 155 -0.21 4.89 14.27
C GLY A 155 -0.20 3.44 13.76
N LEU A 156 -0.29 2.45 14.67
CA LEU A 156 -0.32 1.04 14.26
C LEU A 156 -1.54 0.70 13.42
N MET A 157 -2.70 1.24 13.80
CA MET A 157 -3.97 1.05 13.10
C MET A 157 -4.27 2.26 12.18
N PRO A 158 -4.83 2.02 10.99
CA PRO A 158 -5.32 3.07 10.10
C PRO A 158 -6.53 3.82 10.66
#